data_AF-A0AA96KKB9-F1
#
_entry.id   AF-A0AA96KKB9-F1
#
_cell.length_a   1.000
_cell.length_b   1.000
_cell.length_c   1.000
_cell.angle_alpha   90.00
_cell.angle_beta   90.00
_cell.angle_gamma   90.00
#
_symmetry.space_group_name_H-M   'P 1'
#
loop_
_entity.id
_entity.type
_entity.pdbx_description
1 polymer ?
#
loop_
_entity_poly.entity_id
_entity_poly.type
_entity_poly.pdbx_seq_one_letter_code
_entity_poly.pdbx_strand_id
1 'polypeptide(L)'
;MPLIIKDFHRQNILSTREIEACVRSLPSEHVKGLKGIVFKPARELGIFGIPIHQGCKGGFYPEFYTIVIFDLVDRKTAEHVLYHEIGHYYYHCKMDSYTKKEWTAIYNANRKPVSSYGSKNWVEDFSEAYAYFICQPDKLMANNWRKYIFLKSRVFNT
;
A
#
# COMPACT_ATOMS: atom_id res chain seq x y z
N MET A 1 15.22 15.16 4.24
CA MET A 1 14.26 15.14 5.36
C MET A 1 13.95 13.69 5.68
N PRO A 2 13.97 13.28 6.95
CA PRO A 2 13.59 11.94 7.38
C PRO A 2 12.07 11.72 7.19
N LEU A 3 11.67 10.45 7.02
CA LEU A 3 10.27 10.05 6.99
C LEU A 3 9.62 10.33 8.36
N ILE A 4 8.49 11.02 8.38
CA ILE A 4 7.74 11.31 9.59
C ILE A 4 6.72 10.19 9.85
N ILE A 5 6.76 9.56 11.02
CA ILE A 5 5.74 8.58 11.45
C ILE A 5 5.13 9.07 12.75
N LYS A 6 3.81 9.34 12.76
CA LYS A 6 3.17 9.98 13.92
C LYS A 6 1.71 9.60 14.13
N ASP A 7 1.20 9.99 15.29
CA ASP A 7 -0.20 9.89 15.72
C ASP A 7 -0.73 8.45 15.91
N PHE A 8 0.13 7.44 15.81
CA PHE A 8 -0.23 6.04 16.07
C PHE A 8 -0.51 5.73 17.53
N HIS A 9 -0.10 6.58 18.49
CA HIS A 9 -0.48 6.44 19.91
C HIS A 9 -2.00 6.59 20.16
N ARG A 10 -2.76 7.02 19.15
CA ARG A 10 -4.20 7.28 19.22
C ARG A 10 -5.05 6.02 18.95
N GLN A 11 -4.41 4.87 18.76
CA GLN A 11 -5.00 3.55 18.61
C GLN A 11 -4.04 2.49 19.20
N ASN A 12 -4.51 1.27 19.43
CA ASN A 12 -3.77 0.24 20.19
C ASN A 12 -3.38 -1.01 19.37
N ILE A 13 -3.37 -0.92 18.05
CA ILE A 13 -3.13 -2.05 17.12
C ILE A 13 -1.68 -2.08 16.64
N LEU A 14 -1.17 -0.95 16.11
CA LEU A 14 0.23 -0.79 15.66
C LEU A 14 0.87 0.45 16.27
N SER A 15 1.90 0.30 17.09
CA SER A 15 2.70 1.42 17.59
C SER A 15 3.54 2.08 16.48
N THR A 16 3.99 3.32 16.71
CA THR A 16 4.94 4.01 15.82
C THR A 16 6.18 3.16 15.52
N ARG A 17 6.72 2.46 16.53
CA ARG A 17 7.89 1.58 16.36
C ARG A 17 7.62 0.39 15.44
N GLU A 18 6.41 -0.14 15.47
CA GLU A 18 6.03 -1.25 14.59
C GLU A 18 5.83 -0.78 13.15
N ILE A 19 5.28 0.43 12.94
CA ILE A 19 5.23 1.06 11.62
C ILE A 19 6.65 1.30 11.09
N GLU A 20 7.55 1.81 11.93
CA GLU A 20 8.97 1.96 11.58
C GLU A 20 9.61 0.63 11.19
N ALA A 21 9.35 -0.45 11.94
CA ALA A 21 9.87 -1.78 11.64
C ALA A 21 9.34 -2.30 10.31
N CYS A 22 8.03 -2.14 10.03
CA CYS A 22 7.42 -2.50 8.76
C CYS A 22 8.10 -1.75 7.59
N VAL A 23 8.28 -0.44 7.71
CA VAL A 23 8.94 0.37 6.68
C VAL A 23 10.39 -0.05 6.48
N ARG A 24 11.14 -0.30 7.56
CA ARG A 24 12.55 -0.73 7.49
C ARG A 24 12.73 -2.12 6.89
N SER A 25 11.70 -2.96 6.91
CA SER A 25 11.74 -4.28 6.27
C SER A 25 11.68 -4.23 4.74
N LEU A 26 11.27 -3.09 4.18
CA LEU A 26 11.19 -2.89 2.73
C LEU A 26 12.54 -2.43 2.14
N PRO A 27 12.80 -2.70 0.85
CA PRO A 27 13.91 -2.07 0.15
C PRO A 27 13.84 -0.54 0.27
N SER A 28 14.94 0.11 0.64
CA SER A 28 14.95 1.54 0.95
C SER A 28 14.43 2.41 -0.20
N GLU A 29 14.68 2.00 -1.45
CA GLU A 29 14.22 2.71 -2.64
C GLU A 29 12.69 2.73 -2.77
N HIS A 30 11.97 1.77 -2.19
CA HIS A 30 10.51 1.71 -2.24
C HIS A 30 9.84 2.82 -1.43
N VAL A 31 10.54 3.34 -0.43
CA VAL A 31 10.01 4.37 0.50
C VAL A 31 10.80 5.67 0.43
N LYS A 32 11.88 5.72 -0.35
CA LYS A 32 12.77 6.88 -0.48
C LYS A 32 12.04 8.10 -1.00
N GLY A 33 11.90 9.13 -0.17
CA GLY A 33 11.24 10.38 -0.56
C GLY A 33 9.78 10.47 -0.14
N LEU A 34 9.20 9.39 0.38
CA LEU A 34 7.97 9.45 1.17
C LEU A 34 8.22 10.37 2.37
N LYS A 35 7.27 11.27 2.65
CA LYS A 35 7.42 12.34 3.65
C LYS A 35 6.74 11.99 4.96
N GLY A 36 5.61 11.30 4.91
CA GLY A 36 4.84 10.98 6.11
C GLY A 36 4.06 9.68 6.04
N ILE A 37 3.91 9.03 7.19
CA ILE A 37 2.90 8.01 7.46
C ILE A 37 2.22 8.42 8.76
N VAL A 38 0.95 8.78 8.70
CA VAL A 38 0.25 9.39 9.83
C VAL A 38 -1.05 8.67 10.11
N PHE A 39 -1.39 8.49 11.38
CA PHE A 39 -2.73 8.01 11.75
C PHE A 39 -3.67 9.17 12.02
N LYS A 40 -4.82 9.20 11.35
CA LYS A 40 -5.83 10.23 11.52
C LYS A 40 -7.23 9.63 11.38
N PRO A 41 -8.03 9.52 12.46
CA PRO A 41 -9.36 8.93 12.39
C PRO A 41 -10.23 9.54 11.29
N ALA A 42 -10.93 8.71 10.50
CA ALA A 42 -11.77 9.17 9.38
C ALA A 42 -12.75 10.29 9.77
N ARG A 43 -13.34 10.18 10.97
CA ARG A 43 -14.26 11.19 11.53
C ARG A 43 -13.67 12.59 11.61
N GLU A 44 -12.36 12.73 11.84
CA GLU A 44 -11.71 14.04 11.92
C GLU A 44 -11.50 14.65 10.55
N LEU A 45 -11.23 13.83 9.55
CA LEU A 45 -11.02 14.30 8.19
C LEU A 45 -12.33 14.76 7.54
N GLY A 46 -13.44 14.11 7.89
CA GLY A 46 -14.78 14.57 7.53
C GLY A 46 -15.10 15.99 8.06
N ILE A 47 -14.60 16.36 9.25
CA ILE A 47 -14.76 17.71 9.80
C ILE A 47 -14.05 18.76 8.93
N PHE A 48 -12.92 18.39 8.30
CA PHE A 48 -12.18 19.27 7.40
C PHE A 48 -12.71 19.25 5.95
N GLY A 49 -13.87 18.63 5.70
CA GLY A 49 -14.45 18.54 4.36
C GLY A 49 -13.65 17.65 3.40
N ILE A 50 -12.76 16.79 3.91
CA ILE A 50 -12.02 15.83 3.08
C ILE A 50 -12.94 14.62 2.89
N PRO A 51 -13.44 14.35 1.66
CA PRO A 51 -14.32 13.22 1.42
C PRO A 51 -13.53 11.92 1.60
N ILE A 52 -13.95 11.10 2.56
CA ILE A 52 -13.46 9.72 2.74
C ILE A 52 -14.58 8.78 2.35
N HIS A 53 -14.32 7.94 1.35
CA HIS A 53 -15.25 6.89 0.98
C HIS A 53 -15.47 5.93 2.17
N GLN A 54 -16.72 5.57 2.42
CA GLN A 54 -17.06 4.60 3.47
C GLN A 54 -16.24 3.31 3.29
N GLY A 55 -15.65 2.83 4.38
CA GLY A 55 -14.81 1.63 4.39
C GLY A 55 -13.36 1.85 3.97
N CYS A 56 -12.96 3.07 3.58
CA CYS A 56 -11.57 3.40 3.31
C CYS A 56 -10.75 3.40 4.61
N LYS A 57 -9.68 2.60 4.65
CA LYS A 57 -8.83 2.42 5.85
C LYS A 57 -7.54 3.22 5.80
N GLY A 58 -7.16 3.70 4.63
CA GLY A 58 -6.01 4.56 4.42
C GLY A 58 -6.04 5.20 3.04
N GLY A 59 -5.09 6.09 2.79
CA GLY A 59 -4.91 6.70 1.49
C GLY A 59 -3.51 7.29 1.35
N PHE A 60 -2.90 7.06 0.19
CA PHE A 60 -1.75 7.82 -0.27
C PHE A 60 -2.18 9.13 -0.93
N TYR A 61 -1.58 10.24 -0.49
CA TYR A 61 -1.81 11.59 -0.99
C TYR A 61 -0.56 12.09 -1.74
N PRO A 62 -0.56 12.04 -3.09
CA PRO A 62 0.61 12.37 -3.91
C PRO A 62 1.14 13.79 -3.71
N GLU A 63 0.26 14.76 -3.51
CA GLU A 63 0.58 16.18 -3.36
C GLU A 63 1.47 16.43 -2.14
N PHE A 64 1.32 15.58 -1.11
CA PHE A 64 2.05 15.67 0.15
C PHE A 64 3.07 14.54 0.33
N TYR A 65 3.16 13.61 -0.62
CA TYR A 65 3.98 12.40 -0.50
C TYR A 65 3.74 11.70 0.85
N THR A 66 2.48 11.60 1.28
CA THR A 66 2.12 11.19 2.63
C THR A 66 1.03 10.12 2.58
N ILE A 67 1.19 9.09 3.41
CA ILE A 67 0.16 8.09 3.67
C ILE A 67 -0.59 8.50 4.93
N VAL A 68 -1.91 8.46 4.86
CA VAL A 68 -2.78 8.65 6.02
C VAL A 68 -3.56 7.37 6.26
N ILE A 69 -3.49 6.84 7.47
CA ILE A 69 -4.26 5.68 7.91
C ILE A 69 -5.44 6.16 8.75
N PHE A 70 -6.65 5.76 8.38
CA PHE A 70 -7.88 6.28 9.00
C PHE A 70 -8.50 5.35 10.03
N ASP A 71 -8.37 4.05 9.81
CA ASP A 71 -9.04 3.03 10.61
C ASP A 71 -8.22 1.74 10.60
N LEU A 72 -8.00 1.19 11.79
CA LEU A 72 -7.31 -0.06 12.01
C LEU A 72 -8.23 -0.97 12.82
N VAL A 73 -8.43 -2.20 12.36
CA VAL A 73 -9.36 -3.16 13.00
C VAL A 73 -8.58 -4.23 13.76
N ASP A 74 -7.59 -4.81 13.10
CA ASP A 74 -6.69 -5.80 13.65
C ASP A 74 -5.31 -5.64 13.02
N ARG A 75 -4.30 -6.27 13.62
CA ARG A 75 -2.91 -6.13 13.22
C ARG A 75 -2.65 -6.55 11.77
N LYS A 76 -3.21 -7.69 11.36
CA LYS A 76 -2.99 -8.23 10.02
C LYS A 76 -3.59 -7.31 8.96
N THR A 77 -4.81 -6.82 9.21
CA THR A 77 -5.47 -5.84 8.35
C THR A 77 -4.68 -4.53 8.34
N ALA A 78 -4.16 -4.08 9.48
CA ALA A 78 -3.39 -2.85 9.59
C ALA A 78 -2.09 -2.88 8.78
N GLU A 79 -1.33 -3.98 8.87
CA GLU A 79 -0.13 -4.19 8.06
C GLU A 79 -0.48 -4.26 6.57
N HIS A 80 -1.53 -4.99 6.20
CA HIS A 80 -1.99 -5.06 4.80
C HIS A 80 -2.34 -3.68 4.26
N VAL A 81 -3.12 -2.87 4.99
CA VAL A 81 -3.46 -1.50 4.59
C VAL A 81 -2.20 -0.63 4.47
N LEU A 82 -1.27 -0.70 5.42
CA LEU A 82 -0.02 0.03 5.35
C LEU A 82 0.76 -0.29 4.07
N TYR A 83 0.95 -1.56 3.76
CA TYR A 83 1.68 -1.96 2.56
C TYR A 83 0.90 -1.68 1.28
N HIS A 84 -0.43 -1.72 1.31
CA HIS A 84 -1.29 -1.31 0.20
C HIS A 84 -1.04 0.17 -0.14
N GLU A 85 -1.04 1.06 0.86
CA GLU A 85 -0.78 2.49 0.62
C GLU A 85 0.67 2.77 0.18
N ILE A 86 1.64 2.00 0.68
CA ILE A 86 3.02 2.04 0.16
C ILE A 86 3.06 1.55 -1.29
N GLY A 87 2.24 0.57 -1.66
CA GLY A 87 2.04 0.12 -3.04
C GLY A 87 1.56 1.25 -3.94
N HIS A 88 0.59 2.05 -3.50
CA HIS A 88 0.14 3.25 -4.23
C HIS A 88 1.29 4.25 -4.40
N TYR A 89 2.01 4.56 -3.34
CA TYR A 89 3.19 5.42 -3.41
C TYR A 89 4.22 4.91 -4.42
N TYR A 90 4.57 3.62 -4.34
CA TYR A 90 5.54 3.00 -5.23
C TYR A 90 5.08 3.08 -6.68
N TYR A 91 3.83 2.71 -6.95
CA TYR A 91 3.26 2.77 -8.29
C TYR A 91 3.35 4.19 -8.84
N HIS A 92 2.84 5.18 -8.12
CA HIS A 92 2.78 6.55 -8.65
C HIS A 92 4.15 7.21 -8.76
N CYS A 93 5.01 7.05 -7.75
CA CYS A 93 6.21 7.85 -7.57
C CYS A 93 7.53 7.14 -7.86
N LYS A 94 7.55 5.81 -7.97
CA LYS A 94 8.77 5.00 -8.13
C LYS A 94 8.80 4.17 -9.39
N MET A 95 7.68 3.55 -9.73
CA MET A 95 7.59 2.69 -10.88
C MET A 95 7.64 3.52 -12.18
N ASP A 96 8.54 3.16 -13.08
CA ASP A 96 8.66 3.78 -14.38
C ASP A 96 7.49 3.40 -15.31
N SER A 97 7.40 4.12 -16.44
CA SER A 97 6.30 3.97 -17.39
C SER A 97 6.30 2.63 -18.13
N TYR A 98 7.45 1.98 -18.29
CA TYR A 98 7.55 0.68 -18.94
C TYR A 98 7.03 -0.42 -18.01
N THR A 99 7.50 -0.44 -16.76
CA THR A 99 7.03 -1.40 -15.75
C THR A 99 5.54 -1.22 -15.44
N LYS A 100 5.02 0.02 -15.44
CA LYS A 100 3.57 0.28 -15.37
C LYS A 100 2.80 -0.37 -16.51
N LYS A 101 3.27 -0.22 -17.75
CA LYS A 101 2.64 -0.83 -18.93
C LYS A 101 2.67 -2.36 -18.87
N GLU A 102 3.79 -2.94 -18.44
CA GLU A 102 3.88 -4.39 -18.19
C GLU A 102 2.83 -4.85 -17.17
N TRP A 103 2.68 -4.13 -16.06
CA TRP A 103 1.65 -4.44 -15.07
C TRP A 103 0.24 -4.35 -15.63
N THR A 104 -0.09 -3.26 -16.31
CA THR A 104 -1.41 -3.07 -16.95
C THR A 104 -1.70 -4.18 -17.95
N ALA A 105 -0.69 -4.65 -18.70
CA ALA A 105 -0.85 -5.78 -19.60
C ALA A 105 -1.15 -7.09 -18.84
N ILE A 106 -0.47 -7.35 -17.71
CA ILE A 106 -0.76 -8.50 -16.84
C ILE A 106 -2.19 -8.43 -16.29
N TYR A 107 -2.62 -7.25 -15.81
CA TYR A 107 -3.97 -7.02 -15.32
C TYR A 107 -5.03 -7.29 -16.41
N ASN A 108 -4.86 -6.71 -17.60
CA ASN A 108 -5.83 -6.86 -18.70
C ASN A 108 -5.87 -8.28 -19.26
N ALA A 109 -4.73 -8.97 -19.32
CA ALA A 109 -4.65 -10.35 -19.80
C ALA A 109 -5.22 -11.35 -18.78
N ASN A 110 -5.28 -10.98 -17.49
CA ASN A 110 -5.68 -11.87 -16.41
C ASN A 110 -6.90 -11.30 -15.68
N ARG A 111 -8.10 -11.78 -16.03
CA ARG A 111 -9.38 -11.35 -15.41
C ARG A 111 -9.56 -11.76 -13.94
N LYS A 112 -8.51 -12.23 -13.26
CA LYS A 112 -8.50 -12.56 -11.84
C LYS A 112 -7.75 -11.47 -11.08
N PRO A 113 -8.43 -10.49 -10.48
CA PRO A 113 -7.79 -9.54 -9.58
C PRO A 113 -7.26 -10.25 -8.32
N VAL A 114 -6.28 -9.67 -7.65
CA VAL A 114 -5.69 -10.25 -6.43
C VAL A 114 -6.71 -10.35 -5.29
N SER A 115 -7.65 -9.40 -5.25
CA SER A 115 -8.76 -9.39 -4.32
C SER A 115 -9.98 -8.75 -4.98
N SER A 116 -11.15 -8.85 -4.32
CA SER A 116 -12.35 -8.13 -4.76
C SER A 116 -12.10 -6.62 -4.84
N TYR A 117 -11.27 -6.06 -3.95
CA TYR A 117 -10.91 -4.65 -3.96
C TYR A 117 -10.02 -4.29 -5.15
N GLY A 118 -9.06 -5.16 -5.47
CA GLY A 118 -8.19 -5.02 -6.65
C GLY A 118 -8.94 -5.06 -7.99
N SER A 119 -10.19 -5.52 -8.03
CA SER A 119 -11.00 -5.52 -9.27
C SER A 119 -11.37 -4.12 -9.79
N LYS A 120 -11.21 -3.08 -8.96
CA LYS A 120 -11.58 -1.71 -9.30
C LYS A 120 -10.81 -1.17 -10.50
N ASN A 121 -9.49 -1.35 -10.52
CA ASN A 121 -8.59 -0.95 -11.61
C ASN A 121 -7.19 -1.56 -11.40
N TRP A 122 -6.32 -1.43 -12.40
CA TRP A 122 -4.96 -1.98 -12.35
C TRP A 122 -4.07 -1.38 -11.25
N VAL A 123 -4.33 -0.16 -10.79
CA VAL A 123 -3.57 0.46 -9.70
C VAL A 123 -3.96 -0.16 -8.36
N GLU A 124 -5.25 -0.32 -8.10
CA GLU A 124 -5.74 -1.00 -6.89
C GLU A 124 -5.30 -2.47 -6.86
N ASP A 125 -5.33 -3.14 -8.01
CA ASP A 125 -4.81 -4.49 -8.13
C ASP A 125 -3.30 -4.56 -7.85
N PHE A 126 -2.53 -3.57 -8.30
CA PHE A 126 -1.10 -3.48 -7.99
C PHE A 126 -0.86 -3.32 -6.49
N SER A 127 -1.52 -2.35 -5.87
CA SER A 127 -1.36 -2.04 -4.44
C SER A 127 -1.77 -3.21 -3.57
N GLU A 128 -2.85 -3.92 -3.94
CA GLU A 128 -3.22 -5.19 -3.33
C GLU A 128 -2.15 -6.26 -3.52
N ALA A 129 -1.66 -6.46 -4.75
CA ALA A 129 -0.63 -7.45 -5.03
C ALA A 129 0.65 -7.17 -4.22
N TYR A 130 1.07 -5.91 -4.14
CA TYR A 130 2.22 -5.45 -3.36
C TYR A 130 2.07 -5.82 -1.88
N ALA A 131 0.91 -5.53 -1.28
CA ALA A 131 0.62 -5.90 0.12
C ALA A 131 0.61 -7.42 0.32
N TYR A 132 -0.02 -8.17 -0.59
CA TYR A 132 -0.03 -9.63 -0.53
C TYR A 132 1.37 -10.24 -0.67
N PHE A 133 2.23 -9.68 -1.51
CA PHE A 133 3.60 -10.18 -1.69
C PHE A 133 4.42 -10.10 -0.40
N ILE A 134 4.19 -9.07 0.41
CA ILE A 134 4.88 -8.90 1.69
C ILE A 134 4.22 -9.74 2.79
N CYS A 135 2.90 -9.62 2.96
CA CYS A 135 2.21 -10.22 4.10
C CYS A 135 1.89 -11.71 3.92
N GLN A 136 1.60 -12.13 2.69
CA GLN A 136 1.06 -13.46 2.37
C GLN A 136 1.59 -13.96 1.00
N PRO A 137 2.91 -14.03 0.77
CA PRO A 137 3.50 -14.34 -0.53
C PRO A 137 3.01 -15.66 -1.12
N ASP A 138 2.85 -16.69 -0.29
CA ASP A 138 2.39 -18.01 -0.72
C ASP A 138 0.97 -17.96 -1.32
N LYS A 139 0.09 -17.13 -0.74
CA LYS A 139 -1.27 -16.96 -1.27
C LYS A 139 -1.25 -16.23 -2.60
N LEU A 140 -0.38 -15.23 -2.76
CA LEU A 140 -0.24 -14.55 -4.04
C LEU A 140 0.33 -15.48 -5.11
N MET A 141 1.35 -16.27 -4.76
CA MET A 141 1.95 -17.25 -5.65
C MET A 141 0.93 -18.30 -6.11
N ALA A 142 0.17 -18.87 -5.18
CA ALA A 142 -0.82 -19.92 -5.48
C ALA A 142 -1.98 -19.41 -6.35
N ASN A 143 -2.49 -18.20 -6.09
CA ASN A 143 -3.69 -17.69 -6.75
C ASN A 143 -3.40 -16.79 -7.97
N ASN A 144 -2.23 -16.16 -8.01
CA ASN A 144 -1.88 -15.09 -8.95
C ASN A 144 -0.39 -15.14 -9.35
N TRP A 145 0.09 -16.31 -9.78
CA TRP A 145 1.49 -16.58 -10.11
C TRP A 145 2.17 -15.51 -10.98
N ARG A 146 1.50 -15.02 -12.05
CA ARG A 146 2.09 -14.00 -12.95
C ARG A 146 2.37 -12.68 -12.24
N LYS A 147 1.46 -12.28 -11.34
CA LYS A 147 1.61 -11.06 -10.53
C LYS A 147 2.69 -11.24 -9.46
N TYR A 148 2.75 -12.43 -8.86
CA TYR A 148 3.82 -12.79 -7.93
C TYR A 148 5.21 -12.67 -8.60
N ILE A 149 5.39 -13.27 -9.79
CA ILE A 149 6.66 -13.18 -10.53
C ILE A 149 6.99 -11.76 -10.95
N PHE A 150 6.00 -10.99 -11.39
CA PHE A 150 6.21 -9.59 -11.71
C PHE A 150 6.74 -8.81 -10.50
N LEU A 151 6.11 -8.95 -9.33
CA LEU A 151 6.59 -8.27 -8.13
C LEU A 151 7.99 -8.74 -7.74
N LYS A 152 8.23 -10.05 -7.76
CA LYS A 152 9.53 -10.63 -7.44
C LYS A 152 10.65 -10.09 -8.36
N SER A 153 10.42 -10.09 -9.67
CA SER A 153 11.47 -9.82 -10.68
C SER A 153 11.60 -8.36 -11.13
N ARG A 154 10.53 -7.55 -11.02
CA ARG A 154 10.50 -6.17 -11.52
C ARG A 154 10.40 -5.13 -10.41
N VAL A 155 9.84 -5.50 -9.25
CA VAL A 155 9.57 -4.56 -8.17
C VAL A 155 10.55 -4.76 -7.02
N PHE A 156 10.61 -5.97 -6.45
CA PHE A 156 11.46 -6.27 -5.30
C PHE A 156 12.86 -6.75 -5.69
N ASN A 157 13.04 -7.25 -6.91
CA ASN A 157 14.31 -7.81 -7.42
C ASN A 157 14.90 -8.88 -6.48
N THR A 158 14.06 -9.85 -6.07
CA THR A 158 14.38 -10.96 -5.14
C THR A 158 14.19 -12.34 -5.73
#